data_AF-A0A949G014-F1
#
_entry.id   AF-A0A949G014-F1
#
_cell.length_a   1.000
_cell.length_b   1.000
_cell.length_c   1.000
_cell.angle_alpha   90.00
_cell.angle_beta   90.00
_cell.angle_gamma   90.00
#
_symmetry.space_group_name_H-M   'P 1'
#
loop_
_entity.id
_entity.type
_entity.pdbx_description
1 polymer ?
#
loop_
_entity_poly.entity_id
_entity_poly.type
_entity_poly.pdbx_seq_one_letter_code
_entity_poly.pdbx_strand_id
1 'polypeptide(L)' 'MFGLGPTELLIVAAVVLLLFGTRLPKVMRSLGEGIVEFKRGVQGIEDTAPGGRDAGRTDAR' A
#
# COMPACT_ATOMS: atom_id res chain seq x y z
N MET A 1 -16.33 -14.82 22.18
CA MET A 1 -15.65 -16.13 22.07
C MET A 1 -15.17 -16.43 20.64
N PHE A 2 -14.78 -15.43 19.85
CA PHE A 2 -14.26 -15.63 18.49
C PHE A 2 -13.15 -14.61 18.26
N GLY A 3 -11.97 -14.87 18.84
CA GLY A 3 -10.75 -14.19 18.45
C GLY A 3 -10.04 -15.12 17.48
N LEU A 4 -9.78 -14.67 16.26
CA LEU A 4 -8.88 -15.37 15.36
C LEU A 4 -7.51 -15.39 16.03
N GLY A 5 -7.17 -16.53 16.62
CA GLY A 5 -5.89 -16.75 17.25
C GLY A 5 -4.79 -16.92 16.21
N PRO A 6 -3.53 -16.85 16.66
CA PRO A 6 -2.39 -17.10 15.79
C PRO A 6 -2.46 -18.51 15.16
N THR A 7 -3.09 -19.48 15.83
CA THR A 7 -3.30 -20.83 15.31
C THR A 7 -4.29 -20.86 14.15
N GLU A 8 -5.46 -20.22 14.26
CA GLU A 8 -6.41 -20.15 13.13
C GLU A 8 -5.81 -19.41 11.93
N LEU A 9 -5.08 -18.31 12.17
CA LEU A 9 -4.42 -17.56 11.10
C LEU A 9 -3.39 -18.43 10.36
N LEU A 10 -2.63 -19.26 11.08
CA LEU A 10 -1.64 -20.16 10.51
C LEU A 10 -2.29 -21.25 9.65
N ILE A 11 -3.43 -21.80 10.09
CA ILE A 11 -4.21 -22.77 9.30
C ILE A 11 -4.72 -22.13 8.00
N VAL A 12 -5.29 -20.92 8.08
CA VAL A 12 -5.76 -20.18 6.91
C VAL A 12 -4.59 -19.89 5.96
N ALA A 13 -3.45 -19.43 6.48
CA ALA A 13 -2.25 -19.19 5.69
C ALA A 13 -1.74 -20.46 5.01
N ALA A 14 -1.78 -21.62 5.70
CA ALA A 14 -1.41 -22.90 5.12
C ALA A 14 -2.36 -23.32 3.98
N VAL A 15 -3.68 -23.13 4.13
CA VAL A 15 -4.66 -23.40 3.06
C VAL A 15 -4.41 -22.49 1.85
N VAL A 16 -4.22 -21.19 2.08
CA VAL A 16 -3.87 -20.24 1.01
C VAL A 16 -2.57 -20.65 0.32
N LEU A 17 -1.56 -21.06 1.08
CA LEU A 17 -0.30 -21.52 0.51
C LEU A 17 -0.45 -22.82 -0.29
N LEU A 18 -1.33 -23.73 0.09
CA LEU A 18 -1.61 -24.93 -0.71
C LEU A 18 -2.32 -24.61 -2.03
N LEU A 19 -3.28 -23.68 -2.01
CA LEU A 19 -4.03 -23.29 -3.21
C LEU A 19 -3.17 -22.49 -4.20
N PHE A 20 -2.38 -21.54 -3.69
CA PHE A 20 -1.61 -20.61 -4.51
C PHE A 20 -0.15 -21.06 -4.70
N GLY A 21 0.40 -21.84 -3.78
CA GLY A 21 1.77 -22.35 -3.82
C GLY A 21 2.79 -21.23 -4.02
N THR A 22 3.66 -21.43 -5.01
CA THR A 22 4.69 -20.47 -5.43
C THR A 22 4.15 -19.23 -6.14
N ARG A 23 2.85 -19.15 -6.43
CA ARG A 23 2.23 -17.98 -7.07
C ARG A 23 1.85 -16.88 -6.09
N LEU A 24 1.74 -17.20 -4.80
CA LEU A 24 1.37 -16.24 -3.75
C LEU A 24 2.33 -15.02 -3.69
N PRO A 25 3.67 -15.19 -3.71
CA PRO A 25 4.60 -14.06 -3.71
C PRO A 25 4.49 -13.20 -4.98
N LYS A 26 4.19 -13.81 -6.12
CA LYS A 26 4.01 -13.10 -7.40
C LYS A 26 2.78 -12.19 -7.35
N VAL A 27 1.66 -12.70 -6.82
CA VAL A 27 0.41 -11.95 -6.64
C VAL A 27 0.58 -10.83 -5.60
N MET A 28 1.24 -11.12 -4.48
CA MET A 28 1.56 -10.09 -3.47
C MET A 28 2.44 -8.98 -4.05
N ARG A 29 3.44 -9.34 -4.86
CA ARG A 29 4.32 -8.37 -5.49
C ARG A 29 3.57 -7.45 -6.47
N SER A 30 2.74 -8.01 -7.36
CA SER A 30 1.94 -7.21 -8.29
C SER A 30 0.91 -6.32 -7.57
N LEU A 31 0.30 -6.82 -6.49
CA LEU A 31 -0.60 -6.01 -5.65
C LEU A 31 0.16 -4.89 -4.93
N GLY A 32 1.34 -5.19 -4.38
CA GLY A 32 2.17 -4.21 -3.69
C GLY A 32 2.63 -3.09 -4.60
N GLU A 33 3.06 -3.43 -5.82
CA GLU A 33 3.44 -2.46 -6.86
C GLU A 33 2.24 -1.53 -7.19
N GLY A 34 1.04 -2.08 -7.40
CA GLY A 34 -0.17 -1.29 -7.64
C GLY A 34 -0.58 -0.38 -6.47
N ILE A 35 -0.44 -0.84 -5.22
CA ILE A 35 -0.71 -0.02 -4.02
C ILE A 35 0.30 1.12 -3.92
N VAL A 36 1.57 0.88 -4.23
CA VAL A 36 2.62 1.91 -4.21
C VAL A 36 2.35 2.98 -5.27
N GLU A 37 2.01 2.58 -6.50
CA GLU A 37 1.64 3.51 -7.57
C GLU A 37 0.37 4.30 -7.22
N PHE A 38 -0.65 3.63 -6.67
CA PHE A 38 -1.88 4.28 -6.21
C PHE A 38 -1.58 5.36 -5.16
N LYS A 39 -0.76 5.03 -4.15
CA LYS A 39 -0.35 5.98 -3.11
C LYS A 39 0.40 7.19 -3.69
N ARG A 40 1.32 6.96 -4.64
CA ARG A 40 2.05 8.05 -5.32
C ARG A 40 1.12 8.95 -6.14
N GLY A 41 0.16 8.35 -6.84
CA GLY A 41 -0.87 9.07 -7.60
C GLY A 41 -1.72 9.97 -6.69
N VAL A 42 -2.22 9.43 -5.58
CA VAL A 42 -3.02 10.20 -4.60
C VAL A 42 -2.21 11.33 -3.97
N GLN A 43 -0.97 11.08 -3.55
CA GLN A 43 -0.09 12.12 -2.98
C GLN A 43 0.23 13.25 -3.96
N GLY A 44 0.47 12.93 -5.24
CA GLY A 44 0.70 13.96 -6.26
C GLY A 44 -0.52 14.85 -6.51
N ILE A 45 -1.73 14.32 -6.33
CA ILE A 45 -2.97 15.09 -6.42
C ILE A 45 -3.15 15.98 -5.19
N GLU A 46 -2.81 15.49 -3.99
CA GLU A 46 -2.81 16.26 -2.74
C GLU A 46 -1.81 17.43 -2.78
N ASP A 47 -0.61 17.21 -3.32
CA ASP A 47 0.42 18.26 -3.50
C ASP A 47 0.04 19.29 -4.60
N THR A 48 -0.85 18.94 -5.52
CA THR A 48 -1.35 19.85 -6.57
C THR A 48 -2.60 20.62 -6.12
N ALA A 49 -3.13 20.34 -4.93
CA ALA A 49 -4.18 21.17 -4.34
C ALA A 49 -3.61 22.56 -4.02
N PRO A 50 -4.26 23.66 -4.48
CA PRO A 50 -3.73 25.00 -4.34
C PRO A 50 -3.86 25.45 -2.88
N GLY A 51 -2.85 25.16 -2.06
CA GLY A 51 -2.87 25.54 -0.64
C GLY A 51 -1.59 25.28 0.16
N GLY A 52 -0.51 24.80 -0.45
CA GLY A 52 0.68 24.34 0.27
C GLY A 52 1.97 25.04 -0.12
N ARG A 53 2.22 26.21 0.49
CA ARG A 53 3.53 26.89 0.63
C ARG A 53 4.06 27.65 -0.60
N ASP A 54 3.41 28.77 -0.90
CA ASP A 54 4.14 29.99 -1.26
C ASP A 54 4.83 30.55 -0.01
N ALA A 55 6.02 30.02 0.30
CA ALA A 55 6.90 30.63 1.29
C ALA A 55 8.34 30.53 0.79
N GLY A 56 8.84 31.63 0.22
CA GLY A 56 10.26 31.92 0.31
C GLY A 56 11.03 32.12 -1.00
N ARG A 57 10.40 32.50 -2.11
CA ARG A 57 11.18 32.99 -3.25
C ARG A 57 10.39 33.92 -4.15
N THR A 58 10.43 35.21 -3.83
CA THR A 58 10.44 36.23 -4.88
C THR A 58 10.91 37.58 -4.30
N ASP A 59 12.11 37.96 -4.75
CA ASP A 59 12.53 39.33 -5.10
C ASP A 59 12.32 40.47 -4.10
N ALA A 60 13.39 40.77 -3.36
CA ALA A 60 13.81 42.16 -3.19
C ALA A 60 14.90 42.44 -4.23
N ARG A 61 14.56 43.31 -5.18
CA ARG A 61 15.48 43.97 -6.11
C ARG A 61 16.46 44.88 -5.39
#